data_AF-A0A7X8RND0-F1
#
_entry.id   AF-A0A7X8RND0-F1
#
_cell.length_a   1.000
_cell.length_b   1.000
_cell.length_c   1.000
_cell.angle_alpha   90.00
_cell.angle_beta   90.00
_cell.angle_gamma   90.00
#
_symmetry.space_group_name_H-M   'P 1'
#
loop_
_entity.id
_entity.type
_entity.pdbx_description
1 polymer ?
#
loop_
_entity_poly.entity_id
_entity_poly.type
_entity_poly.pdbx_seq_one_letter_code
_entity_poly.pdbx_strand_id
1 'polypeptide(L)'
;GTAIAEDDYTVQSATLTFTGNTGETKEIEVLINDDTLIEPTESLYVNLSNLSTTLIGINDSQGEITIQDNDGGADKGLTISDITVNEGDLTATVQVTLTGNVQGGFSVDYQTADGTAIAP
;
A
#
# COMPACT_ATOMS: atom_id res chain seq x y z
N GLY A 1 -4.72 11.95 -3.09
CA GLY A 1 -4.02 11.83 -1.82
C GLY A 1 -2.64 11.31 -2.12
N THR A 2 -2.27 10.19 -1.53
CA THR A 2 -0.97 9.54 -1.73
C THR A 2 -0.95 8.49 -2.83
N ALA A 3 -2.10 7.97 -3.25
CA ALA A 3 -2.19 7.00 -4.34
C ALA A 3 -1.76 7.62 -5.68
N ILE A 4 -0.96 6.88 -6.42
CA ILE A 4 -0.34 7.18 -7.70
C ILE A 4 -1.22 6.63 -8.83
N ALA A 5 -1.45 7.47 -9.85
CA ALA A 5 -2.23 7.09 -11.02
C ALA A 5 -1.46 6.06 -11.88
N GLU A 6 -2.20 5.15 -12.50
CA GLU A 6 -1.72 4.01 -13.31
C GLU A 6 -0.99 2.92 -12.52
N ASP A 7 -0.43 3.25 -11.35
CA ASP A 7 0.07 2.29 -10.37
C ASP A 7 -1.09 1.78 -9.51
N ASP A 8 -1.75 2.62 -8.71
CA ASP A 8 -2.77 2.21 -7.72
C ASP A 8 -4.23 2.31 -8.24
N TYR A 9 -4.48 3.18 -9.21
CA TYR A 9 -5.81 3.37 -9.80
C TYR A 9 -5.75 3.91 -11.23
N THR A 10 -6.79 3.65 -12.01
CA THR A 10 -6.90 4.21 -13.37
C THR A 10 -7.57 5.58 -13.35
N VAL A 11 -6.97 6.56 -14.04
CA VAL A 11 -7.58 7.90 -14.16
C VAL A 11 -8.82 7.84 -15.07
N GLN A 12 -9.92 8.42 -14.60
CA GLN A 12 -11.17 8.49 -15.35
C GLN A 12 -11.86 9.84 -15.22
N SER A 13 -12.64 10.20 -16.24
CA SER A 13 -13.51 11.38 -16.21
C SER A 13 -14.80 11.11 -16.98
N ALA A 14 -15.93 11.56 -16.43
CA ALA A 14 -17.24 11.39 -17.03
C ALA A 14 -18.20 12.49 -16.52
N THR A 15 -19.34 12.64 -17.20
CA THR A 15 -20.41 13.54 -16.79
C THR A 15 -21.56 12.75 -16.18
N LEU A 16 -21.98 13.12 -14.97
CA LEU A 16 -23.19 12.60 -14.35
C LEU A 16 -24.41 13.43 -14.78
N THR A 17 -25.50 12.77 -15.17
CA THR A 17 -26.76 13.43 -15.56
C THR A 17 -27.85 13.15 -14.55
N PHE A 18 -28.44 14.21 -13.99
CA PHE A 18 -29.57 14.17 -13.06
C PHE A 18 -30.84 14.66 -13.76
N THR A 19 -31.98 14.09 -13.42
CA THR A 19 -33.28 14.55 -13.93
C THR A 19 -33.86 15.71 -13.11
N GLY A 20 -33.28 15.99 -11.94
CA GLY A 20 -33.58 17.17 -11.13
C GLY A 20 -34.59 16.93 -10.00
N ASN A 21 -34.88 15.67 -9.66
CA ASN A 21 -35.76 15.33 -8.54
C ASN A 21 -34.97 15.18 -7.23
N THR A 22 -35.62 15.53 -6.11
CA THR A 22 -35.06 15.36 -4.77
C THR A 22 -34.77 13.89 -4.48
N GLY A 23 -33.56 13.59 -4.00
CA GLY A 23 -33.15 12.25 -3.58
C GLY A 23 -32.55 11.37 -4.68
N GLU A 24 -32.34 11.88 -5.90
CA GLU A 24 -31.61 11.17 -6.94
C GLU A 24 -30.15 10.91 -6.54
N THR A 25 -29.66 9.70 -6.83
CA THR A 25 -28.26 9.31 -6.66
C THR A 25 -27.65 8.87 -7.99
N LYS A 26 -26.32 8.97 -8.07
CA LYS A 26 -25.51 8.48 -9.19
C LYS A 26 -24.27 7.83 -8.60
N GLU A 27 -23.79 6.78 -9.25
CA GLU A 27 -22.59 6.06 -8.85
C GLU A 27 -21.42 6.47 -9.74
N ILE A 28 -20.23 6.51 -9.17
CA ILE A 28 -18.95 6.64 -9.86
C ILE A 28 -18.16 5.40 -9.46
N GLU A 29 -17.89 4.52 -10.41
CA GLU A 29 -17.03 3.36 -10.23
C GLU A 29 -15.60 3.75 -10.59
N VAL A 30 -14.65 3.65 -9.66
CA VAL A 30 -13.23 3.91 -9.91
C VAL A 30 -12.49 2.58 -9.92
N LEU A 31 -11.70 2.32 -10.97
CA LEU A 31 -10.88 1.11 -11.06
C LEU A 31 -9.63 1.24 -10.17
N ILE A 32 -9.49 0.31 -9.22
CA ILE A 32 -8.31 0.13 -8.36
C ILE A 32 -7.46 -0.97 -8.98
N ASN A 33 -6.15 -0.73 -9.05
CA ASN A 33 -5.19 -1.70 -9.55
C ASN A 33 -4.71 -2.55 -8.37
N ASP A 34 -4.60 -3.87 -8.58
CA ASP A 34 -4.19 -4.85 -7.58
C ASP A 34 -2.87 -5.47 -8.06
N ASP A 35 -1.87 -5.58 -7.18
CA ASP A 35 -0.58 -6.15 -7.52
C ASP A 35 -0.03 -7.15 -6.47
N THR A 36 1.27 -7.11 -6.16
CA THR A 36 1.89 -7.98 -5.13
C THR A 36 2.89 -7.21 -4.25
N LEU A 37 2.90 -5.88 -4.36
CA LEU A 37 3.81 -4.98 -3.68
C LEU A 37 3.15 -4.53 -2.38
N ILE A 38 3.80 -4.79 -1.26
CA ILE A 38 3.31 -4.38 0.06
C ILE A 38 3.49 -2.88 0.22
N GLU A 39 2.38 -2.19 0.40
CA GLU A 39 2.27 -0.74 0.39
C GLU A 39 1.61 -0.19 1.66
N PRO A 40 1.90 1.07 2.05
CA PRO A 40 1.14 1.74 3.09
C PRO A 40 -0.32 1.95 2.66
N THR A 41 -1.19 2.35 3.60
CA THR A 41 -2.54 2.82 3.23
C THR A 41 -2.45 4.12 2.45
N GLU A 42 -3.19 4.20 1.34
CA GLU A 42 -3.14 5.34 0.43
C GLU A 42 -4.51 5.96 0.17
N SER A 43 -4.54 7.15 -0.43
CA SER A 43 -5.80 7.79 -0.82
C SER A 43 -5.77 8.51 -2.16
N LEU A 44 -6.93 8.54 -2.84
CA LEU A 44 -7.19 9.37 -4.02
C LEU A 44 -8.45 10.22 -3.83
N TYR A 45 -8.66 11.16 -4.75
CA TYR A 45 -9.79 12.09 -4.68
C TYR A 45 -10.63 12.05 -5.96
N VAL A 46 -11.96 12.07 -5.79
CA VAL A 46 -12.93 12.30 -6.86
C VAL A 46 -13.45 13.71 -6.73
N ASN A 47 -13.28 14.52 -7.79
CA ASN A 47 -13.65 15.94 -7.76
C ASN A 47 -14.86 16.23 -8.65
N LEU A 48 -15.89 16.85 -8.09
CA LEU A 48 -17.01 17.40 -8.84
C LEU A 48 -16.67 18.81 -9.31
N SER A 49 -16.93 19.09 -10.59
CA SER A 49 -16.69 20.40 -11.19
C SER A 49 -17.63 20.62 -12.39
N ASN A 50 -17.56 21.79 -13.01
CA ASN A 50 -18.28 22.11 -14.25
C ASN A 50 -19.80 21.87 -14.19
N LEU A 51 -20.43 22.27 -13.07
CA LEU A 51 -21.88 22.21 -12.93
C LEU A 51 -22.56 22.98 -14.08
N SER A 52 -23.50 22.34 -14.76
CA SER A 52 -24.12 22.89 -15.98
C SER A 52 -25.17 23.98 -15.73
N THR A 53 -25.50 24.26 -14.48
CA THR A 53 -26.50 25.26 -14.06
C THR A 53 -25.97 26.11 -12.91
N THR A 54 -26.45 27.35 -12.82
CA THR A 54 -26.13 28.28 -11.72
C THR A 54 -27.24 28.37 -10.67
N LEU A 55 -28.31 27.58 -10.81
CA LEU A 55 -29.47 27.62 -9.90
C LEU A 55 -29.19 26.94 -8.55
N ILE A 56 -28.17 26.09 -8.49
CA ILE A 56 -27.70 25.39 -7.29
C ILE A 56 -26.16 25.43 -7.26
N GLY A 57 -25.58 25.10 -6.11
CA GLY A 57 -24.13 24.96 -5.95
C GLY A 57 -23.71 23.51 -5.68
N ILE A 58 -22.42 23.25 -5.83
CA ILE A 58 -21.77 22.05 -5.29
C ILE A 58 -21.38 22.38 -3.84
N ASN A 59 -22.08 21.79 -2.88
CA ASN A 59 -21.87 22.07 -1.45
C ASN A 59 -20.62 21.35 -0.89
N ASP A 60 -20.31 20.19 -1.45
CA ASP A 60 -19.08 19.44 -1.24
C ASP A 60 -18.61 18.92 -2.60
N SER A 61 -17.42 19.33 -3.01
CA SER A 61 -16.88 19.06 -4.33
C SER A 61 -15.90 17.90 -4.38
N GLN A 62 -15.58 17.27 -3.24
CA GLN A 62 -14.53 16.26 -3.20
C GLN A 62 -14.94 15.06 -2.35
N GLY A 63 -14.87 13.87 -2.94
CA GLY A 63 -14.86 12.61 -2.22
C GLY A 63 -13.45 12.07 -2.09
N GLU A 64 -13.13 11.43 -0.98
CA GLU A 64 -11.88 10.68 -0.76
C GLU A 64 -12.15 9.17 -0.85
N ILE A 65 -11.27 8.45 -1.54
CA ILE A 65 -11.22 6.99 -1.56
C ILE A 65 -9.91 6.58 -0.89
N THR A 66 -9.99 5.68 0.08
CA THR A 66 -8.82 5.09 0.75
C THR A 66 -8.60 3.68 0.23
N ILE A 67 -7.37 3.38 -0.19
CA ILE A 67 -6.92 2.06 -0.64
C ILE A 67 -6.16 1.41 0.51
N GLN A 68 -6.59 0.21 0.90
CA GLN A 68 -5.90 -0.61 1.87
C GLN A 68 -5.20 -1.75 1.13
N ASP A 69 -3.89 -1.84 1.29
CA ASP A 69 -3.09 -2.94 0.75
C ASP A 69 -3.55 -4.30 1.32
N ASN A 70 -3.53 -5.32 0.47
CA ASN A 70 -3.93 -6.70 0.76
C ASN A 70 -2.77 -7.71 0.60
N ASP A 71 -1.56 -7.26 0.26
CA ASP A 71 -0.43 -8.13 -0.09
C ASP A 71 0.45 -8.54 1.10
N GLY A 72 0.29 -7.85 2.23
CA GLY A 72 0.89 -8.23 3.50
C GLY A 72 0.33 -9.55 4.06
N GLY A 73 0.94 -10.05 5.15
CA GLY A 73 0.43 -11.27 5.79
C GLY A 73 1.43 -11.96 6.72
N ALA A 74 0.96 -13.01 7.40
CA ALA A 74 1.77 -13.79 8.32
C ALA A 74 2.86 -14.65 7.63
N ASP A 75 2.75 -14.86 6.33
CA ASP A 75 3.73 -15.56 5.49
C ASP A 75 4.79 -14.62 4.87
N LYS A 76 4.65 -13.31 5.07
CA LYS A 76 5.61 -12.29 4.63
C LYS A 76 6.51 -11.86 5.80
N GLY A 77 7.70 -11.38 5.49
CA GLY A 77 8.65 -10.84 6.47
C GLY A 77 10.07 -11.37 6.33
N LEU A 78 10.87 -11.17 7.37
CA LEU A 78 12.26 -11.62 7.41
C LEU A 78 12.38 -12.98 8.09
N THR A 79 13.18 -13.86 7.48
CA THR A 79 13.62 -15.12 8.08
C THR A 79 15.14 -15.13 8.15
N ILE A 80 15.69 -15.86 9.11
CA ILE A 80 17.14 -16.05 9.26
C ILE A 80 17.46 -17.54 9.26
N SER A 81 18.48 -17.94 8.53
CA SER A 81 18.88 -19.35 8.41
C SER A 81 19.62 -19.85 9.64
N ASP A 82 19.30 -21.06 10.08
CA ASP A 82 20.14 -21.81 11.01
C ASP A 82 21.29 -22.50 10.25
N ILE A 83 22.51 -22.45 10.81
CA ILE A 83 23.71 -23.03 10.19
C ILE A 83 24.53 -23.84 11.20
N THR A 84 25.33 -24.75 10.67
CA THR A 84 26.41 -25.43 11.40
C THR A 84 27.74 -25.10 10.72
N VAL A 85 28.74 -24.72 11.50
CA VAL A 85 30.07 -24.30 11.02
C VAL A 85 31.16 -24.91 11.90
N ASN A 86 32.36 -25.12 11.35
CA ASN A 86 33.50 -25.59 12.14
C ASN A 86 34.25 -24.40 12.71
N GLU A 87 34.84 -24.54 13.90
CA GLU A 87 35.66 -23.49 14.52
C GLU A 87 36.86 -23.08 13.64
N GLY A 88 37.38 -24.02 12.83
CA GLY A 88 38.47 -23.78 11.88
C GLY A 88 38.09 -22.90 10.68
N ASP A 89 36.78 -22.68 10.45
CA ASP A 89 36.30 -21.83 9.35
C ASP A 89 36.46 -20.33 9.67
N LEU A 90 36.76 -20.00 10.94
CA LEU A 90 37.02 -18.66 11.50
C LEU A 90 35.88 -17.65 11.39
N THR A 91 34.92 -17.87 10.50
CA THR A 91 33.77 -17.02 10.20
C THR A 91 32.54 -17.87 9.97
N ALA A 92 31.38 -17.33 10.31
CA ALA A 92 30.08 -17.95 10.10
C ALA A 92 29.17 -16.92 9.41
N THR A 93 28.49 -17.34 8.34
CA THR A 93 27.60 -16.47 7.57
C THR A 93 26.20 -17.04 7.60
N VAL A 94 25.29 -16.32 8.28
CA VAL A 94 23.85 -16.59 8.25
C VAL A 94 23.20 -15.77 7.14
N GLN A 95 22.18 -16.33 6.50
CA GLN A 95 21.39 -15.63 5.49
C GLN A 95 20.12 -15.07 6.13
N VAL A 96 19.86 -13.78 5.89
CA VAL A 96 18.58 -13.15 6.16
C VAL A 96 17.82 -13.02 4.85
N THR A 97 16.59 -13.52 4.81
CA THR A 97 15.76 -13.56 3.60
C THR A 97 14.46 -12.81 3.84
N LEU A 98 14.17 -11.83 2.99
CA LEU A 98 12.87 -11.16 2.91
C LEU A 98 11.92 -11.94 1.97
N THR A 99 10.72 -12.22 2.47
CA THR A 99 9.58 -12.69 1.68
C THR A 99 8.54 -11.57 1.61
N GLY A 100 8.14 -11.18 0.39
CA GLY A 100 7.24 -10.05 0.13
C GLY A 100 8.01 -8.81 -0.32
N ASN A 101 7.62 -8.24 -1.45
CA ASN A 101 8.21 -6.99 -1.93
C ASN A 101 7.57 -5.84 -1.12
N VAL A 102 8.38 -4.92 -0.58
CA VAL A 102 7.87 -3.82 0.25
C VAL A 102 8.28 -2.49 -0.34
N GLN A 103 7.31 -1.57 -0.50
CA GLN A 103 7.52 -0.23 -1.03
C GLN A 103 8.46 0.58 -0.13
N GLY A 104 9.34 1.39 -0.74
CA GLY A 104 10.24 2.30 -0.02
C GLY A 104 11.44 1.66 0.67
N GLY A 105 11.52 0.33 0.75
CA GLY A 105 12.60 -0.39 1.45
C GLY A 105 12.65 -0.10 2.96
N PHE A 106 13.50 -0.83 3.68
CA PHE A 106 13.62 -0.69 5.13
C PHE A 106 14.96 -1.21 5.67
N SER A 107 15.24 -0.94 6.94
CA SER A 107 16.40 -1.44 7.68
C SER A 107 15.96 -2.29 8.87
N VAL A 108 16.80 -3.26 9.25
CA VAL A 108 16.63 -4.07 10.46
C VAL A 108 17.95 -4.10 11.23
N ASP A 109 17.89 -3.91 12.55
CA ASP A 109 19.04 -4.05 13.42
C ASP A 109 19.30 -5.53 13.72
N TYR A 110 20.57 -5.88 13.93
CA TYR A 110 20.94 -7.21 14.42
C TYR A 110 21.94 -7.11 15.57
N GLN A 111 21.90 -8.11 16.46
CA GLN A 111 22.84 -8.26 17.55
C GLN A 111 23.07 -9.75 17.81
N THR A 112 24.29 -10.12 18.17
CA THR A 112 24.61 -11.47 18.65
C THR A 112 24.32 -11.57 20.14
N ALA A 113 23.84 -12.73 20.60
CA ALA A 113 23.63 -13.03 22.00
C ALA A 113 24.26 -14.38 22.36
N ASP A 114 24.68 -14.51 23.62
CA ASP A 114 25.24 -15.75 24.15
C ASP A 114 24.20 -16.87 24.19
N GLY A 115 24.66 -18.08 23.87
CA GLY A 115 23.90 -19.31 24.03
C GLY A 115 24.69 -20.28 24.90
N THR A 116 25.00 -21.46 24.37
CA THR A 116 26.03 -22.33 24.96
C THR A 116 27.44 -21.85 24.65
N ALA A 117 27.63 -21.12 23.55
CA ALA A 117 28.82 -20.33 23.27
C ALA A 117 28.69 -18.95 23.91
N ILE A 118 29.80 -18.44 24.46
CA ILE A 118 29.86 -17.19 25.25
C ILE A 118 30.85 -16.23 24.61
N ALA A 119 30.47 -14.95 24.49
CA ALA A 119 31.35 -13.87 24.06
C ALA A 119 32.45 -13.60 25.13
N PRO A 120 33.70 -13.33 24.71
CA PRO A 120 34.82 -13.09 25.63
C PRO A 120 34.76 -11.75 26.37
#